data_AF-A0A662XP79-F1
#
_entry.id   AF-A0A662XP79-F1
#
_cell.length_a   1.000
_cell.length_b   1.000
_cell.length_c   1.000
_cell.angle_alpha   90.00
_cell.angle_beta   90.00
_cell.angle_gamma   90.00
#
_symmetry.space_group_name_H-M   'P 1'
#
loop_
_entity.id
_entity.type
_entity.pdbx_description
1 polymer ?
#
loop_
_entity_poly.entity_id
_entity_poly.type
_entity_poly.pdbx_seq_one_letter_code
_entity_poly.pdbx_strand_id
1 'polypeptide(L)'
;MTTAMLSEADAAFYSFLCVMLALYIAPASLFTLYRVWRTPKQLRSRGFALHLAALTLALALFWRWLQALQSVDTSGVFEPYEILGVRDSASTREIKKAFRALGRQLHPDKNLQNPLAAAQFARVTKAYEALTDPQAMENYRKYGHPDGRQSMLMDFAFASAFSGGGGGSGSLFVVLYFVVVFAGLAYLVYWLQKSAGRRDRSQVSRATRSSFVDALRPKMSVHDVVELLLACEEMTGAAAGIQDEARLEAQHRSKAHDKLAKKMEAAKALPAEVISRIKKHADPVARENMLALYQFLRREKLRGVSRPAWVDQRFRKVLLELPFLVEIFAGIAAEHSVKRAYPAMPLVRALSLLSSVAQGSLVPDEQALRDQRARVAATGEGELPKLQLQDTTLAVLDEPTVQPGDWLTLQTTLLRQHLEPGETAALASTFYDDVDPKSPFRKEHLWILVVDKGTDRLYAAWKCLDLSQRVAQKQGFLGPETPGTDDCYVGGEPRAGKYELELRAVCPAYLDVHTKVALPLVVESR
;
A
#
# COMPACT_ATOMS: atom_id res chain seq x y z
N MET A 1 -15.95 54.17 -15.81
CA MET A 1 -16.31 52.75 -15.95
C MET A 1 -17.52 52.51 -15.08
N THR A 2 -18.69 52.43 -15.70
CA THR A 2 -19.99 52.21 -15.05
C THR A 2 -20.01 50.80 -14.47
N THR A 3 -19.96 50.67 -13.15
CA THR A 3 -20.19 49.41 -12.44
C THR A 3 -21.64 48.99 -12.71
N ALA A 4 -21.81 47.97 -13.53
CA ALA A 4 -23.12 47.36 -13.76
C ALA A 4 -23.61 46.80 -12.43
N MET A 5 -24.73 47.32 -11.93
CA MET A 5 -25.38 46.79 -10.73
C MET A 5 -25.85 45.37 -11.03
N LEU A 6 -25.39 44.41 -10.23
CA LEU A 6 -25.71 42.99 -10.39
C LEU A 6 -27.12 42.68 -9.87
N SER A 7 -27.80 41.73 -10.52
CA SER A 7 -29.11 41.23 -10.10
C SER A 7 -29.02 40.50 -8.74
N GLU A 8 -30.11 40.46 -7.97
CA GLU A 8 -30.19 39.69 -6.72
C GLU A 8 -29.84 38.20 -6.92
N ALA A 9 -30.21 37.62 -8.07
CA ALA A 9 -29.86 36.25 -8.43
C ALA A 9 -28.34 36.06 -8.62
N ASP A 10 -27.67 37.05 -9.20
CA ASP A 10 -26.21 37.02 -9.38
C ASP A 10 -25.50 37.18 -8.04
N ALA A 11 -26.04 38.02 -7.14
CA ALA A 11 -25.51 38.20 -5.79
C ALA A 11 -25.57 36.91 -4.96
N ALA A 12 -26.70 36.18 -5.01
CA ALA A 12 -26.84 34.87 -4.37
C ALA A 12 -25.83 33.85 -4.94
N PHE A 13 -25.56 33.90 -6.23
CA PHE A 13 -24.55 33.04 -6.86
C PHE A 13 -23.12 33.37 -6.42
N TYR A 14 -22.71 34.64 -6.47
CA TYR A 14 -21.36 35.04 -6.08
C TYR A 14 -21.09 34.83 -4.60
N SER A 15 -22.10 35.02 -3.73
CA SER A 15 -21.99 34.73 -2.29
C SER A 15 -21.80 33.24 -2.02
N PHE A 16 -22.56 32.38 -2.71
CA PHE A 16 -22.34 30.93 -2.65
C PHE A 16 -20.92 30.54 -3.10
N LEU A 17 -20.45 31.07 -4.24
CA LEU A 17 -19.10 30.81 -4.73
C LEU A 17 -18.02 31.27 -3.75
N CYS A 18 -18.20 32.44 -3.11
CA CYS A 18 -17.27 32.93 -2.09
C CYS A 18 -17.21 32.00 -0.89
N VAL A 19 -18.34 31.49 -0.41
CA VAL A 19 -18.39 30.53 0.72
C VAL A 19 -17.68 29.23 0.36
N MET A 20 -17.97 28.66 -0.82
CA MET A 20 -17.30 27.42 -1.29
C MET A 20 -15.79 27.60 -1.40
N LEU A 21 -15.35 28.76 -1.90
CA LEU A 21 -13.93 29.06 -2.06
C LEU A 21 -13.25 29.34 -0.70
N ALA A 22 -13.94 29.98 0.24
CA ALA A 22 -13.45 30.19 1.61
C ALA A 22 -13.26 28.86 2.36
N LEU A 23 -14.17 27.89 2.17
CA LEU A 23 -14.05 26.53 2.71
C LEU A 23 -12.80 25.80 2.21
N TYR A 24 -12.26 26.18 1.03
CA TYR A 24 -10.98 25.68 0.52
C TYR A 24 -9.78 26.51 1.01
N ILE A 25 -9.86 27.85 0.93
CA ILE A 25 -8.74 28.76 1.25
C ILE A 25 -8.32 28.65 2.72
N ALA A 26 -9.28 28.59 3.65
CA ALA A 26 -8.99 28.54 5.09
C ALA A 26 -8.16 27.30 5.48
N PRO A 27 -8.56 26.05 5.19
CA PRO A 27 -7.73 24.89 5.51
C PRO A 27 -6.43 24.84 4.68
N ALA A 28 -6.46 25.27 3.40
CA ALA A 28 -5.28 25.26 2.54
C ALA A 28 -4.19 26.22 3.02
N SER A 29 -4.55 27.38 3.56
CA SER A 29 -3.63 28.35 4.15
C SER A 29 -3.08 27.90 5.52
N LEU A 30 -3.90 27.22 6.34
CA LEU A 30 -3.41 26.59 7.58
C LEU A 30 -2.40 25.47 7.27
N PHE A 31 -2.65 24.67 6.24
CA PHE A 31 -1.73 23.63 5.80
C PHE A 31 -0.39 24.19 5.30
N THR A 32 -0.40 25.28 4.52
CA THR A 32 0.85 25.94 4.08
C THR A 32 1.63 26.47 5.27
N LEU A 33 0.96 27.15 6.21
CA LEU A 33 1.60 27.70 7.42
C LEU A 33 2.22 26.58 8.28
N TYR A 34 1.46 25.51 8.53
CA TYR A 34 1.93 24.34 9.28
C TYR A 34 3.17 23.70 8.62
N ARG A 35 3.15 23.55 7.29
CA ARG A 35 4.22 22.91 6.54
C ARG A 35 5.50 23.74 6.49
N VAL A 36 5.38 25.06 6.37
CA VAL A 36 6.50 26.01 6.46
C VAL A 36 7.15 25.94 7.83
N TRP A 37 6.36 25.84 8.90
CA TRP A 37 6.87 25.81 10.27
C TRP A 37 7.54 24.49 10.67
N ARG A 38 6.94 23.33 10.34
CA ARG A 38 7.48 22.03 10.77
C ARG A 38 8.45 21.36 9.78
N THR A 39 8.39 21.66 8.48
CA THR A 39 9.11 20.88 7.45
C THR A 39 9.71 21.72 6.31
N PRO A 40 10.67 22.61 6.59
CA PRO A 40 11.19 23.57 5.60
C PRO A 40 11.93 22.90 4.41
N LYS A 41 12.53 21.72 4.61
CA LYS A 41 13.26 21.00 3.54
C LYS A 41 12.37 20.49 2.40
N GLN A 42 11.06 20.37 2.60
CA GLN A 42 10.12 19.88 1.59
C GLN A 42 9.41 20.99 0.78
N LEU A 43 9.71 22.26 1.06
CA LEU A 43 9.14 23.41 0.35
C LEU A 43 9.49 23.43 -1.14
N ARG A 44 10.59 22.77 -1.54
CA ARG A 44 11.06 22.69 -2.93
C ARG A 44 10.40 21.57 -3.76
N SER A 45 9.40 20.88 -3.20
CA SER A 45 8.68 19.81 -3.91
C SER A 45 7.72 20.38 -4.97
N ARG A 46 7.63 19.73 -6.14
CA ARG A 46 6.72 20.13 -7.24
C ARG A 46 5.26 20.23 -6.78
N GLY A 47 4.84 19.33 -5.89
CA GLY A 47 3.48 19.33 -5.33
C GLY A 47 3.18 20.53 -4.44
N PHE A 48 4.18 21.02 -3.68
CA PHE A 48 4.00 22.23 -2.87
C PHE A 48 3.90 23.50 -3.73
N ALA A 49 4.70 23.59 -4.80
CA ALA A 49 4.61 24.70 -5.75
C ALA A 49 3.23 24.77 -6.43
N LEU A 50 2.67 23.63 -6.83
CA LEU A 50 1.31 23.56 -7.39
C LEU A 50 0.23 23.96 -6.38
N HIS A 51 0.34 23.50 -5.13
CA HIS A 51 -0.57 23.89 -4.05
C HIS A 51 -0.55 25.40 -3.81
N LEU A 52 0.65 26.00 -3.79
CA LEU A 52 0.80 27.45 -3.62
C LEU A 52 0.18 28.22 -4.80
N ALA A 53 0.42 27.78 -6.04
CA ALA A 53 -0.18 28.39 -7.23
C ALA A 53 -1.72 28.33 -7.18
N ALA A 54 -2.29 27.16 -6.82
CA ALA A 54 -3.73 27.00 -6.67
C ALA A 54 -4.32 27.89 -5.57
N LEU A 55 -3.64 28.00 -4.43
CA LEU A 55 -4.05 28.89 -3.33
C LEU A 55 -4.02 30.36 -3.76
N THR A 56 -2.99 30.80 -4.49
CA THR A 56 -2.92 32.17 -5.00
C THR A 56 -4.00 32.48 -6.02
N LEU A 57 -4.32 31.55 -6.91
CA LEU A 57 -5.41 31.69 -7.87
C LEU A 57 -6.77 31.76 -7.17
N ALA A 58 -6.99 30.89 -6.18
CA ALA A 58 -8.20 30.92 -5.37
C ALA A 58 -8.34 32.26 -4.65
N LEU A 59 -7.31 32.74 -3.96
CA LEU A 59 -7.35 34.06 -3.31
C LEU A 59 -7.65 35.21 -4.29
N ALA A 60 -7.09 35.17 -5.51
CA ALA A 60 -7.37 36.16 -6.53
C ALA A 60 -8.83 36.12 -7.02
N LEU A 61 -9.38 34.92 -7.22
CA LEU A 61 -10.79 34.74 -7.60
C LEU A 61 -11.74 35.14 -6.47
N PHE A 62 -11.42 34.79 -5.22
CA PHE A 62 -12.16 35.22 -4.02
C PHE A 62 -12.27 36.73 -3.99
N TRP A 63 -11.13 37.41 -4.14
CA TRP A 63 -11.06 38.85 -4.10
C TRP A 63 -11.88 39.50 -5.21
N ARG A 64 -11.77 38.98 -6.44
CA ARG A 64 -12.54 39.47 -7.59
C ARG A 64 -14.05 39.32 -7.39
N TRP A 65 -14.51 38.21 -6.84
CA TRP A 65 -15.93 37.97 -6.58
C TRP A 65 -16.45 38.73 -5.36
N LEU A 66 -15.61 38.93 -4.35
CA LEU A 66 -15.93 39.79 -3.21
C LEU A 66 -16.14 41.24 -3.67
N GLN A 67 -15.30 41.74 -4.57
CA GLN A 67 -15.48 43.06 -5.19
C GLN A 67 -16.79 43.14 -5.99
N ALA A 68 -17.16 42.07 -6.71
CA ALA A 68 -18.43 42.01 -7.43
C ALA A 68 -19.64 42.07 -6.47
N LEU A 69 -19.58 41.39 -5.33
CA LEU A 69 -20.64 41.42 -4.30
C LEU A 69 -20.86 42.80 -3.69
N GLN A 70 -19.81 43.63 -3.59
CA GLN A 70 -19.94 45.00 -3.09
C GLN A 70 -20.68 45.94 -4.06
N SER A 71 -20.90 45.52 -5.30
CA SER A 71 -21.65 46.28 -6.31
C SER A 71 -23.12 45.84 -6.46
N VAL A 72 -23.62 45.06 -5.50
CA VAL A 72 -25.02 44.61 -5.45
C VAL A 72 -25.86 45.63 -4.67
N ASP A 73 -27.02 45.99 -5.22
CA ASP A 73 -27.99 46.87 -4.57
C ASP A 73 -28.79 46.07 -3.53
N THR A 74 -28.45 46.21 -2.24
CA THR A 74 -29.05 45.45 -1.12
C THR A 74 -30.33 46.10 -0.57
N SER A 75 -31.11 46.79 -1.40
CA SER A 75 -32.44 47.31 -1.00
C SER A 75 -33.47 46.16 -0.96
N GLY A 76 -33.18 45.15 -0.14
CA GLY A 76 -33.83 43.83 -0.07
C GLY A 76 -35.15 43.80 0.70
N VAL A 77 -35.86 44.93 0.82
CA VAL A 77 -37.26 44.95 1.24
C VAL A 77 -38.02 45.65 0.14
N PHE A 78 -38.95 44.95 -0.49
CA PHE A 78 -39.81 45.53 -1.51
C PHE A 78 -40.80 46.47 -0.82
N GLU A 79 -40.48 47.76 -0.74
CA GLU A 79 -41.34 48.78 -0.13
C GLU A 79 -42.06 49.58 -1.21
N PRO A 80 -43.30 49.20 -1.61
CA PRO A 80 -43.97 49.80 -2.75
C PRO A 80 -44.33 51.27 -2.54
N TYR A 81 -44.53 51.71 -1.29
CA TYR A 81 -44.78 53.11 -0.95
C TYR A 81 -43.52 53.98 -1.13
N GLU A 82 -42.36 53.50 -0.68
CA GLU A 82 -41.07 54.16 -0.89
C GLU A 82 -40.67 54.20 -2.37
N ILE A 83 -40.84 53.08 -3.09
CA ILE A 83 -40.54 52.98 -4.54
C ILE A 83 -41.36 53.99 -5.36
N LEU A 84 -42.61 54.25 -4.95
CA LEU A 84 -43.48 55.25 -5.59
C LEU A 84 -43.31 56.66 -5.01
N GLY A 85 -42.55 56.83 -3.92
CA GLY A 85 -42.36 58.10 -3.22
C GLY A 85 -43.63 58.66 -2.58
N VAL A 86 -44.53 57.79 -2.14
CA VAL A 86 -45.82 58.15 -1.52
C VAL A 86 -45.89 57.68 -0.07
N ARG A 87 -46.68 58.36 0.76
CA ARG A 87 -46.89 57.94 2.17
C ARG A 87 -47.74 56.66 2.22
N ASP A 88 -47.57 55.87 3.27
CA ASP A 88 -48.37 54.64 3.50
C ASP A 88 -49.89 54.88 3.54
N SER A 89 -50.30 56.09 3.91
CA SER A 89 -51.70 56.53 3.94
C SER A 89 -52.21 57.11 2.61
N ALA A 90 -51.45 57.02 1.53
CA ALA A 90 -51.78 57.66 0.25
C ALA A 90 -53.04 57.06 -0.37
N SER A 91 -53.89 57.93 -0.92
CA SER A 91 -55.09 57.51 -1.62
C SER A 91 -54.74 56.87 -2.98
N THR A 92 -55.62 56.01 -3.50
CA THR A 92 -55.43 55.38 -4.83
C THR A 92 -55.25 56.42 -5.96
N ARG A 93 -55.79 57.62 -5.79
CA ARG A 93 -55.63 58.74 -6.74
C ARG A 93 -54.20 59.31 -6.72
N GLU A 94 -53.58 59.39 -5.54
CA GLU A 94 -52.20 59.84 -5.35
C GLU A 94 -51.20 58.80 -5.87
N ILE A 95 -51.43 57.52 -5.59
CA ILE A 95 -50.63 56.39 -6.10
C ILE A 95 -50.61 56.37 -7.64
N LYS A 96 -51.79 56.52 -8.28
CA LYS A 96 -51.91 56.63 -9.74
C LYS A 96 -51.20 57.87 -10.30
N LYS A 97 -51.22 58.99 -9.57
CA LYS A 97 -50.54 60.23 -9.98
C LYS A 97 -49.01 60.07 -9.91
N ALA A 98 -48.50 59.47 -8.85
CA ALA A 98 -47.07 59.20 -8.66
C ALA A 98 -46.54 58.23 -9.71
N PHE A 99 -47.24 57.12 -9.96
CA PHE A 99 -46.89 56.16 -11.02
C PHE A 99 -46.83 56.82 -12.40
N ARG A 100 -47.79 57.67 -12.76
CA ARG A 100 -47.77 58.41 -14.05
C ARG A 100 -46.66 59.45 -14.14
N ALA A 101 -46.18 59.98 -13.03
CA ALA A 101 -45.04 60.90 -13.01
C ALA A 101 -43.72 60.13 -13.20
N LEU A 102 -43.50 59.08 -12.41
CA LEU A 102 -42.32 58.22 -12.50
C LEU A 102 -42.24 57.46 -13.84
N GLY A 103 -43.37 56.95 -14.33
CA GLY A 103 -43.43 56.23 -15.60
C GLY A 103 -43.08 57.09 -16.82
N ARG A 104 -43.30 58.42 -16.74
CA ARG A 104 -42.83 59.36 -17.79
C ARG A 104 -41.34 59.66 -17.69
N GLN A 105 -40.79 59.65 -16.48
CA GLN A 105 -39.37 59.90 -16.22
C GLN A 105 -38.51 58.68 -16.51
N LEU A 106 -39.03 57.47 -16.28
CA LEU A 106 -38.29 56.21 -16.40
C LEU A 106 -38.64 55.39 -17.66
N HIS A 107 -39.44 55.94 -18.58
CA HIS A 107 -39.87 55.19 -19.77
C HIS A 107 -38.66 54.73 -20.61
N PRO A 108 -38.58 53.44 -21.01
CA PRO A 108 -37.44 52.90 -21.76
C PRO A 108 -37.22 53.63 -23.10
N ASP A 109 -38.28 54.00 -23.81
CA ASP A 109 -38.17 54.73 -25.09
C ASP A 109 -37.57 56.14 -24.96
N LYS A 110 -37.66 56.78 -23.79
CA LYS A 110 -37.09 58.12 -23.56
C LYS A 110 -35.68 58.09 -22.98
N ASN A 111 -35.28 56.96 -22.41
CA ASN A 111 -34.00 56.78 -21.73
C ASN A 111 -33.18 55.66 -22.38
N LEU A 112 -33.08 55.66 -23.70
CA LEU A 112 -32.34 54.67 -24.52
C LEU A 112 -30.86 54.54 -24.14
N GLN A 113 -30.28 55.58 -23.52
CA GLN A 113 -28.88 55.59 -23.06
C GLN A 113 -28.69 54.97 -21.67
N ASN A 114 -29.77 54.71 -20.92
CA ASN A 114 -29.71 54.12 -19.59
C ASN A 114 -30.20 52.65 -19.64
N PRO A 115 -29.31 51.65 -19.56
CA PRO A 115 -29.69 50.23 -19.61
C PRO A 115 -30.55 49.80 -18.41
N LEU A 116 -30.58 50.58 -17.33
CA LEU A 116 -31.39 50.32 -16.15
C LEU A 116 -32.81 50.89 -16.23
N ALA A 117 -33.12 51.72 -17.24
CA ALA A 117 -34.45 52.33 -17.36
C ALA A 117 -35.56 51.26 -17.43
N ALA A 118 -35.33 50.16 -18.15
CA ALA A 118 -36.28 49.05 -18.23
C ALA A 118 -36.47 48.33 -16.88
N ALA A 119 -35.39 48.08 -16.14
CA ALA A 119 -35.45 47.42 -14.83
C ALA A 119 -36.09 48.31 -13.76
N GLN A 120 -35.76 49.60 -13.75
CA GLN A 120 -36.36 50.59 -12.83
C GLN A 120 -37.85 50.81 -13.14
N PHE A 121 -38.22 50.88 -14.43
CA PHE A 121 -39.62 50.97 -14.85
C PHE A 121 -40.42 49.71 -14.47
N ALA A 122 -39.82 48.52 -14.60
CA ALA A 122 -40.44 47.28 -14.14
C ALA A 122 -40.63 47.27 -12.61
N ARG A 123 -39.65 47.74 -11.83
CA ARG A 123 -39.76 47.85 -10.36
C ARG A 123 -40.86 48.82 -9.93
N VAL A 124 -40.99 49.97 -10.61
CA VAL A 124 -42.05 50.96 -10.37
C VAL A 124 -43.43 50.42 -10.77
N THR A 125 -43.51 49.68 -11.88
CA THR A 125 -44.76 49.01 -12.31
C THR A 125 -45.20 47.95 -11.30
N LYS A 126 -44.29 47.11 -10.82
CA LYS A 126 -44.58 46.13 -9.76
C LYS A 126 -45.03 46.80 -8.46
N ALA A 127 -44.45 47.93 -8.08
CA ALA A 127 -44.86 48.68 -6.89
C ALA A 127 -46.27 49.26 -7.04
N TYR A 128 -46.62 49.73 -8.23
CA TYR A 128 -47.97 50.19 -8.54
C TYR A 128 -48.99 49.04 -8.50
N GLU A 129 -48.66 47.88 -9.08
CA GLU A 129 -49.51 46.69 -9.05
C GLU A 129 -49.73 46.20 -7.61
N ALA A 130 -48.68 46.15 -6.79
CA ALA A 130 -48.75 45.76 -5.38
C ALA A 130 -49.74 46.60 -4.55
N LEU A 131 -49.96 47.87 -4.92
CA LEU A 131 -50.87 48.77 -4.19
C LEU A 131 -52.23 48.96 -4.85
N THR A 132 -52.42 48.48 -6.08
CA THR A 132 -53.66 48.71 -6.84
C THR A 132 -54.42 47.46 -7.22
N ASP A 133 -53.74 46.33 -7.39
CA ASP A 133 -54.38 45.05 -7.66
C ASP A 133 -54.73 44.33 -6.33
N PRO A 134 -56.00 43.94 -6.11
CA PRO A 134 -56.41 43.25 -4.88
C PRO A 134 -55.61 41.98 -4.59
N GLN A 135 -55.26 41.20 -5.63
CA GLN A 135 -54.52 39.95 -5.46
C GLN A 135 -53.05 40.21 -5.09
N ALA A 136 -52.37 41.11 -5.83
CA ALA A 136 -51.01 41.51 -5.52
C ALA A 136 -50.87 42.19 -4.14
N MET A 137 -51.90 42.95 -3.71
CA MET A 137 -51.92 43.60 -2.39
C MET A 137 -52.09 42.58 -1.26
N GLU A 138 -52.93 41.56 -1.44
CA GLU A 138 -53.07 40.46 -0.48
C GLU A 138 -51.78 39.64 -0.38
N ASN A 139 -51.14 39.35 -1.52
CA ASN A 139 -49.84 38.69 -1.59
C ASN A 139 -48.75 39.51 -0.89
N TYR A 140 -48.69 40.81 -1.13
CA TYR A 140 -47.76 41.72 -0.48
C TYR A 140 -47.97 41.75 1.04
N ARG A 141 -49.22 41.84 1.51
CA ARG A 141 -49.53 41.82 2.96
C ARG A 141 -49.18 40.50 3.63
N LYS A 142 -49.31 39.37 2.91
CA LYS A 142 -49.11 38.03 3.45
C LYS A 142 -47.68 37.52 3.34
N TYR A 143 -46.95 37.93 2.30
CA TYR A 143 -45.63 37.41 1.94
C TYR A 143 -44.55 38.50 1.76
N GLY A 144 -44.89 39.78 1.87
CA GLY A 144 -43.95 40.89 1.70
C GLY A 144 -43.58 41.21 0.25
N HIS A 145 -44.19 40.56 -0.74
CA HIS A 145 -43.91 40.75 -2.17
C HIS A 145 -45.18 40.54 -3.03
N PRO A 146 -45.41 41.33 -4.11
CA PRO A 146 -46.63 41.25 -4.94
C PRO A 146 -46.83 39.89 -5.62
N ASP A 147 -45.73 39.22 -5.98
CA ASP A 147 -45.74 37.92 -6.66
C ASP A 147 -46.08 36.72 -5.74
N GLY A 148 -46.32 36.95 -4.44
CA GLY A 148 -46.72 35.91 -3.47
C GLY A 148 -45.53 35.22 -2.77
N ARG A 149 -45.73 33.98 -2.32
CA ARG A 149 -44.72 33.20 -1.57
C ARG A 149 -43.50 32.91 -2.46
N GLN A 150 -42.46 33.73 -2.36
CA GLN A 150 -41.17 33.43 -2.96
C GLN A 150 -40.53 32.27 -2.20
N SER A 151 -40.37 31.12 -2.86
CA SER A 151 -39.64 29.99 -2.27
C SER A 151 -38.16 30.35 -2.19
N MET A 152 -37.70 30.72 -0.99
CA MET A 152 -36.33 31.18 -0.72
C MET A 152 -35.24 30.12 -0.97
N LEU A 153 -35.57 28.90 -1.41
CA LEU A 153 -34.65 27.77 -1.40
C LEU A 153 -34.45 27.00 -2.71
N MET A 154 -34.95 27.43 -3.87
CA MET A 154 -34.62 26.70 -5.11
C MET A 154 -34.80 27.51 -6.41
N ASP A 155 -34.38 28.77 -6.43
CA ASP A 155 -34.08 29.48 -7.69
C ASP A 155 -32.63 29.96 -7.70
N PHE A 156 -31.75 29.17 -7.06
CA PHE A 156 -30.31 29.37 -7.15
C PHE A 156 -29.94 29.38 -8.64
N ALA A 157 -29.15 30.37 -9.03
CA ALA A 157 -28.65 30.70 -10.38
C ALA A 157 -28.05 29.55 -11.22
N PHE A 158 -28.05 28.32 -10.71
CA PHE A 158 -27.95 27.12 -11.52
C PHE A 158 -29.11 27.01 -12.53
N ALA A 159 -30.35 27.34 -12.15
CA ALA A 159 -31.49 27.19 -13.06
C ALA A 159 -31.49 28.22 -14.20
N SER A 160 -31.13 29.49 -13.95
CA SER A 160 -31.09 30.53 -14.99
C SER A 160 -29.95 30.33 -16.00
N ALA A 161 -28.81 29.77 -15.57
CA ALA A 161 -27.73 29.34 -16.47
C ALA A 161 -28.10 28.06 -17.28
N PHE A 162 -29.11 27.31 -16.84
CA PHE A 162 -29.60 26.08 -17.47
C PHE A 162 -30.88 26.25 -18.30
N SER A 163 -31.71 27.29 -18.05
CA SER A 163 -33.04 27.47 -18.66
C SER A 163 -33.16 28.68 -19.59
N GLY A 164 -32.12 29.49 -19.74
CA GLY A 164 -32.11 30.67 -20.62
C GLY A 164 -32.09 30.34 -22.12
N GLY A 165 -33.26 30.07 -22.70
CA GLY A 165 -33.76 30.62 -23.98
C GLY A 165 -32.87 30.81 -25.22
N GLY A 166 -31.70 30.18 -25.35
CA GLY A 166 -30.80 30.38 -26.49
C GLY A 166 -29.77 29.27 -26.68
N GLY A 167 -30.10 28.30 -27.55
CA GLY A 167 -29.17 27.49 -28.35
C GLY A 167 -27.96 26.82 -27.69
N GLY A 168 -28.05 25.52 -27.45
CA GLY A 168 -26.94 24.54 -27.54
C GLY A 168 -25.80 24.56 -26.51
N SER A 169 -25.51 25.70 -25.86
CA SER A 169 -24.29 25.84 -25.06
C SER A 169 -24.41 25.23 -23.65
N GLY A 170 -25.52 25.46 -22.94
CA GLY A 170 -25.71 24.97 -21.56
C GLY A 170 -25.71 23.43 -21.45
N SER A 171 -26.34 22.74 -22.39
CA SER A 171 -26.34 21.26 -22.43
C SER A 171 -24.94 20.69 -22.67
N LEU A 172 -24.14 21.34 -23.52
CA LEU A 172 -22.77 20.92 -23.81
C LEU A 172 -21.85 21.08 -22.59
N PHE A 173 -22.00 22.15 -21.81
CA PHE A 173 -21.25 22.36 -20.58
C PHE A 173 -21.51 21.27 -19.53
N VAL A 174 -22.76 20.81 -19.41
CA VAL A 174 -23.15 19.74 -18.48
C VAL A 174 -22.55 18.41 -18.91
N VAL A 175 -22.66 18.08 -20.21
CA VAL A 175 -22.06 16.87 -20.76
C VAL A 175 -20.54 16.90 -20.58
N LEU A 176 -19.89 18.02 -20.89
CA LEU A 176 -18.45 18.19 -20.70
C LEU A 176 -18.04 18.07 -19.22
N TYR A 177 -18.80 18.66 -18.31
CA TYR A 177 -18.57 18.54 -16.87
C TYR A 177 -18.60 17.08 -16.42
N PHE A 178 -19.67 16.34 -16.76
CA PHE A 178 -19.75 14.92 -16.41
C PHE A 178 -18.64 14.11 -17.07
N VAL A 179 -18.30 14.37 -18.34
CA VAL A 179 -17.17 13.70 -19.02
C VAL A 179 -15.86 13.95 -18.29
N VAL A 180 -15.55 15.19 -17.91
CA VAL A 180 -14.31 15.54 -17.20
C VAL A 180 -14.29 14.92 -15.80
N VAL A 181 -15.41 14.93 -15.08
CA VAL A 181 -15.51 14.33 -13.74
C VAL A 181 -15.35 12.81 -13.81
N PHE A 182 -16.07 12.13 -14.70
CA PHE A 182 -15.98 10.67 -14.84
C PHE A 182 -14.62 10.23 -15.40
N ALA A 183 -14.06 10.95 -16.38
CA ALA A 183 -12.72 10.66 -16.89
C ALA A 183 -11.64 10.93 -15.81
N GLY A 184 -11.78 12.02 -15.05
CA GLY A 184 -10.90 12.34 -13.93
C GLY A 184 -10.97 11.32 -12.80
N LEU A 185 -12.18 10.87 -12.45
CA LEU A 185 -12.39 9.82 -11.46
C LEU A 185 -11.86 8.47 -11.95
N ALA A 186 -12.12 8.09 -13.21
CA ALA A 186 -11.58 6.87 -13.80
C ALA A 186 -10.05 6.89 -13.84
N TYR A 187 -9.45 8.03 -14.21
CA TYR A 187 -8.00 8.22 -14.17
C TYR A 187 -7.45 8.18 -12.74
N LEU A 188 -8.13 8.80 -11.77
CA LEU A 188 -7.76 8.76 -10.37
C LEU A 188 -7.81 7.33 -9.84
N VAL A 189 -8.86 6.57 -10.14
CA VAL A 189 -8.99 5.14 -9.77
C VAL A 189 -7.89 4.31 -10.42
N TYR A 190 -7.63 4.49 -11.72
CA TYR A 190 -6.52 3.84 -12.42
C TYR A 190 -5.16 4.19 -11.79
N TRP A 191 -4.93 5.47 -11.48
CA TRP A 191 -3.69 5.94 -10.86
C TRP A 191 -3.54 5.44 -9.44
N LEU A 192 -4.61 5.41 -8.66
CA LEU A 192 -4.66 4.86 -7.30
C LEU A 192 -4.41 3.36 -7.33
N GLN A 193 -5.01 2.59 -8.24
CA GLN A 193 -4.72 1.16 -8.39
C GLN A 193 -3.25 0.91 -8.78
N LYS A 194 -2.73 1.66 -9.75
CA LYS A 194 -1.32 1.58 -10.17
C LYS A 194 -0.35 2.02 -9.06
N SER A 195 -0.78 2.91 -8.17
CA SER A 195 0.05 3.42 -7.05
C SER A 195 -0.13 2.65 -5.75
N ALA A 196 -1.27 2.00 -5.55
CA ALA A 196 -1.58 1.15 -4.40
C ALA A 196 -0.72 -0.11 -4.40
N GLY A 197 -0.38 -0.64 -5.59
CA GLY A 197 0.63 -1.69 -5.74
C GLY A 197 2.05 -1.30 -5.32
N ARG A 198 2.30 -0.09 -4.81
CA ARG A 198 3.64 0.40 -4.40
C ARG A 198 3.80 0.68 -2.90
N ARG A 199 2.76 0.66 -2.08
CA ARG A 199 2.85 1.16 -0.68
C ARG A 199 2.73 0.12 0.42
N ASP A 200 2.19 -1.06 0.14
CA ASP A 200 2.17 -2.13 1.13
C ASP A 200 3.06 -3.27 0.62
N ARG A 201 4.30 -3.34 1.13
CA ARG A 201 5.26 -4.44 0.84
C ARG A 201 4.84 -5.74 1.53
N SER A 202 3.54 -6.02 1.67
CA SER A 202 3.03 -7.27 2.21
C SER A 202 2.95 -8.37 1.14
N GLN A 203 3.02 -7.99 -0.15
CA GLN A 203 2.92 -8.92 -1.27
C GLN A 203 3.97 -8.65 -2.34
N VAL A 204 4.48 -9.74 -2.91
CA VAL A 204 5.41 -9.79 -4.05
C VAL A 204 4.62 -9.73 -5.36
N SER A 205 5.24 -9.22 -6.44
CA SER A 205 4.67 -9.17 -7.79
C SER A 205 4.15 -10.54 -8.20
N ARG A 206 3.01 -10.55 -8.93
CA ARG A 206 2.44 -11.78 -9.48
C ARG A 206 3.44 -12.51 -10.38
N ALA A 207 4.26 -11.76 -11.13
CA ALA A 207 5.30 -12.31 -11.99
C ALA A 207 6.37 -13.05 -11.18
N THR A 208 6.87 -12.43 -10.11
CA THR A 208 7.83 -13.07 -9.20
C THR A 208 7.24 -14.30 -8.52
N ARG A 209 5.99 -14.24 -8.06
CA ARG A 209 5.32 -15.40 -7.44
C ARG A 209 5.20 -16.57 -8.42
N SER A 210 4.82 -16.32 -9.67
CA SER A 210 4.82 -17.36 -10.72
C SER A 210 6.21 -17.93 -10.92
N SER A 211 7.21 -17.06 -11.10
CA SER A 211 8.60 -17.47 -11.28
C SER A 211 9.11 -18.36 -10.13
N PHE A 212 8.71 -18.10 -8.89
CA PHE A 212 9.09 -18.94 -7.74
C PHE A 212 8.46 -20.33 -7.79
N VAL A 213 7.19 -20.43 -8.19
CA VAL A 213 6.50 -21.71 -8.35
C VAL A 213 7.07 -22.52 -9.52
N ASP A 214 7.35 -21.84 -10.64
CA ASP A 214 7.86 -22.45 -11.87
C ASP A 214 9.30 -22.94 -11.70
N ALA A 215 10.13 -22.20 -10.96
CA ALA A 215 11.52 -22.55 -10.69
C ALA A 215 11.70 -23.62 -9.58
N LEU A 216 10.64 -23.97 -8.84
CA LEU A 216 10.70 -24.91 -7.74
C LEU A 216 11.00 -26.33 -8.24
N ARG A 217 12.18 -26.85 -7.88
CA ARG A 217 12.67 -28.18 -8.23
C ARG A 217 12.93 -29.01 -6.98
N PRO A 218 12.81 -30.36 -7.01
CA PRO A 218 13.03 -31.20 -5.83
C PRO A 218 14.48 -31.13 -5.31
N LYS A 219 15.44 -30.90 -6.20
CA LYS A 219 16.85 -30.72 -5.88
C LYS A 219 17.26 -29.29 -6.22
N MET A 220 17.24 -28.42 -5.21
CA MET A 220 17.76 -27.06 -5.31
C MET A 220 18.94 -26.89 -4.36
N SER A 221 20.00 -26.26 -4.84
CA SER A 221 21.09 -25.79 -4.00
C SER A 221 20.75 -24.43 -3.38
N VAL A 222 21.45 -24.05 -2.30
CA VAL A 222 21.32 -22.69 -1.73
C VAL A 222 21.63 -21.63 -2.79
N HIS A 223 22.58 -21.93 -3.69
CA HIS A 223 22.97 -21.02 -4.77
C HIS A 223 21.85 -20.81 -5.80
N ASP A 224 21.05 -21.85 -6.10
CA ASP A 224 19.90 -21.72 -7.00
C ASP A 224 18.80 -20.85 -6.37
N VAL A 225 18.58 -20.99 -5.06
CA VAL A 225 17.66 -20.13 -4.31
C VAL A 225 18.15 -18.67 -4.33
N VAL A 226 19.43 -18.43 -4.05
CA VAL A 226 20.03 -17.09 -4.11
C VAL A 226 19.87 -16.46 -5.50
N GLU A 227 20.18 -17.22 -6.56
CA GLU A 227 20.06 -16.75 -7.94
C GLU A 227 18.62 -16.37 -8.28
N LEU A 228 17.65 -17.23 -7.94
CA LEU A 228 16.22 -17.00 -8.15
C LEU A 228 15.72 -15.73 -7.42
N LEU A 229 16.08 -15.58 -6.13
CA LEU A 229 15.61 -14.46 -5.32
C LEU A 229 16.26 -13.13 -5.71
N LEU A 230 17.54 -13.13 -6.11
CA LEU A 230 18.26 -11.91 -6.44
C LEU A 230 18.05 -11.44 -7.89
N ALA A 231 17.47 -12.28 -8.74
CA ALA A 231 17.09 -11.97 -10.11
C ALA A 231 15.63 -11.47 -10.25
N CYS A 232 14.81 -11.58 -9.20
CA CYS A 232 13.39 -11.23 -9.28
C CYS A 232 13.11 -9.73 -9.45
N GLU A 233 11.88 -9.39 -9.84
CA GLU A 233 11.45 -8.02 -10.16
C GLU A 233 11.64 -7.04 -8.97
N GLU A 234 11.49 -7.52 -7.74
CA GLU A 234 11.67 -6.74 -6.51
C GLU A 234 13.13 -6.37 -6.25
N MET A 235 14.06 -7.11 -6.85
CA MET A 235 15.51 -6.89 -6.69
C MET A 235 16.14 -6.19 -7.89
N THR A 236 15.61 -6.39 -9.08
CA THR A 236 16.19 -5.91 -10.35
C THR A 236 15.30 -4.93 -11.11
N GLY A 237 14.00 -4.96 -10.88
CA GLY A 237 12.99 -4.22 -11.63
C GLY A 237 12.63 -2.86 -11.04
N ALA A 238 11.62 -2.23 -11.65
CA ALA A 238 11.12 -0.93 -11.24
C ALA A 238 10.53 -0.94 -9.82
N ALA A 239 10.03 -2.10 -9.35
CA ALA A 239 9.56 -2.30 -7.97
C ALA A 239 10.68 -2.08 -6.94
N ALA A 240 11.92 -2.38 -7.32
CA ALA A 240 13.12 -2.10 -6.53
C ALA A 240 13.49 -0.59 -6.55
N GLY A 241 12.81 0.26 -7.31
CA GLY A 241 13.23 1.65 -7.55
C GLY A 241 14.47 1.76 -8.44
N ILE A 242 14.80 0.70 -9.18
CA ILE A 242 15.93 0.68 -10.12
C ILE A 242 15.42 1.22 -11.45
N GLN A 243 15.95 2.38 -11.83
CA GLN A 243 15.67 3.02 -13.10
C GLN A 243 16.64 2.51 -14.18
N ASP A 244 16.33 2.78 -15.44
CA ASP A 244 17.15 2.35 -16.58
C ASP A 244 18.60 2.87 -16.47
N GLU A 245 18.80 4.07 -15.89
CA GLU A 245 20.12 4.63 -15.60
C GLU A 245 20.96 3.72 -14.70
N ALA A 246 20.40 3.21 -13.59
CA ALA A 246 21.11 2.34 -12.67
C ALA A 246 21.46 0.97 -13.31
N ARG A 247 20.63 0.49 -14.23
CA ARG A 247 20.92 -0.74 -14.99
C ARG A 247 22.05 -0.50 -16.00
N LEU A 248 22.07 0.65 -16.66
CA LEU A 248 23.16 1.06 -17.55
C LEU A 248 24.48 1.21 -16.77
N GLU A 249 24.46 1.85 -15.60
CA GLU A 249 25.63 1.96 -14.72
C GLU A 249 26.15 0.59 -14.26
N ALA A 250 25.26 -0.35 -13.94
CA ALA A 250 25.64 -1.72 -13.64
C ALA A 250 26.27 -2.41 -14.86
N GLN A 251 25.73 -2.19 -16.06
CA GLN A 251 26.29 -2.72 -17.30
C GLN A 251 27.70 -2.19 -17.59
N HIS A 252 27.94 -0.89 -17.39
CA HIS A 252 29.27 -0.30 -17.52
C HIS A 252 30.29 -0.92 -16.54
N ARG A 253 29.82 -1.43 -15.40
CA ARG A 253 30.65 -2.10 -14.38
C ARG A 253 30.85 -3.60 -14.61
N SER A 254 30.37 -4.17 -15.73
CA SER A 254 30.49 -5.60 -16.05
C SER A 254 31.94 -6.15 -15.93
N LYS A 255 32.95 -5.38 -16.39
CA LYS A 255 34.38 -5.77 -16.24
C LYS A 255 34.81 -5.84 -14.76
N ALA A 256 34.27 -4.97 -13.91
CA ALA A 256 34.55 -4.98 -12.48
C ALA A 256 33.88 -6.18 -11.80
N HIS A 257 32.66 -6.56 -12.22
CA HIS A 257 31.98 -7.77 -11.77
C HIS A 257 32.80 -9.00 -12.09
N ASP A 258 33.29 -9.13 -13.33
CA ASP A 258 34.13 -10.25 -13.75
C ASP A 258 35.44 -10.33 -12.97
N LYS A 259 36.07 -9.18 -12.71
CA LYS A 259 37.30 -9.10 -11.91
C LYS A 259 37.05 -9.57 -10.47
N LEU A 260 35.95 -9.14 -9.86
CA LEU A 260 35.58 -9.58 -8.51
C LEU A 260 35.26 -11.07 -8.47
N ALA A 261 34.46 -11.57 -9.43
CA ALA A 261 34.12 -12.99 -9.54
C ALA A 261 35.37 -13.88 -9.66
N LYS A 262 36.34 -13.50 -10.50
CA LYS A 262 37.63 -14.20 -10.62
C LYS A 262 38.43 -14.21 -9.30
N LYS A 263 38.42 -13.10 -8.55
CA LYS A 263 39.08 -13.04 -7.24
C LYS A 263 38.40 -13.96 -6.22
N MET A 264 37.06 -14.06 -6.26
CA MET A 264 36.31 -14.97 -5.38
C MET A 264 36.57 -16.45 -5.72
N GLU A 265 36.73 -16.77 -7.00
CA GLU A 265 37.16 -18.09 -7.46
C GLU A 265 38.58 -18.42 -7.00
N ALA A 266 39.54 -17.49 -7.18
CA ALA A 266 40.92 -17.66 -6.72
C ALA A 266 41.02 -17.86 -5.20
N ALA A 267 40.15 -17.19 -4.43
CA ALA A 267 40.04 -17.35 -2.98
C ALA A 267 39.28 -18.63 -2.55
N LYS A 268 38.83 -19.47 -3.49
CA LYS A 268 37.98 -20.65 -3.23
C LYS A 268 36.74 -20.32 -2.36
N ALA A 269 36.19 -19.12 -2.56
CA ALA A 269 35.02 -18.64 -1.82
C ALA A 269 33.71 -19.20 -2.38
N LEU A 270 33.66 -19.45 -3.70
CA LEU A 270 32.51 -19.98 -4.42
C LEU A 270 32.94 -21.11 -5.37
N PRO A 271 32.06 -22.08 -5.65
CA PRO A 271 32.30 -23.08 -6.69
C PRO A 271 32.42 -22.44 -8.09
N ALA A 272 33.27 -23.00 -8.95
CA ALA A 272 33.48 -22.50 -10.31
C ALA A 272 32.17 -22.48 -11.14
N GLU A 273 31.28 -23.45 -10.90
CA GLU A 273 29.96 -23.49 -11.53
C GLU A 273 29.12 -22.24 -11.21
N VAL A 274 29.07 -21.84 -9.93
CA VAL A 274 28.32 -20.65 -9.48
C VAL A 274 28.92 -19.38 -10.06
N ILE A 275 30.25 -19.26 -10.08
CA ILE A 275 30.95 -18.14 -10.71
C ILE A 275 30.61 -18.06 -12.22
N SER A 276 30.58 -19.20 -12.90
CA SER A 276 30.24 -19.27 -14.32
C SER A 276 28.81 -18.79 -14.60
N ARG A 277 27.85 -19.16 -13.73
CA ARG A 277 26.46 -18.70 -13.79
C ARG A 277 26.34 -17.20 -13.58
N ILE A 278 26.99 -16.66 -12.54
CA ILE A 278 27.02 -15.21 -12.27
C ILE A 278 27.60 -14.44 -13.46
N LYS A 279 28.65 -14.95 -14.12
CA LYS A 279 29.24 -14.28 -15.29
C LYS A 279 28.34 -14.29 -16.52
N LYS A 280 27.59 -15.37 -16.73
CA LYS A 280 26.68 -15.55 -17.89
C LYS A 280 25.30 -14.94 -17.71
N HIS A 281 24.96 -14.51 -16.50
CA HIS A 281 23.64 -13.98 -16.20
C HIS A 281 23.31 -12.73 -17.02
N ALA A 282 22.12 -12.70 -17.64
CA ALA A 282 21.72 -11.65 -18.57
C ALA A 282 21.56 -10.27 -17.89
N ASP A 283 20.99 -10.24 -16.68
CA ASP A 283 20.77 -8.98 -15.96
C ASP A 283 22.03 -8.54 -15.17
N PRO A 284 22.63 -7.37 -15.49
CA PRO A 284 23.79 -6.86 -14.77
C PRO A 284 23.50 -6.52 -13.30
N VAL A 285 22.26 -6.14 -12.97
CA VAL A 285 21.88 -5.78 -11.59
C VAL A 285 21.81 -7.03 -10.71
N ALA A 286 21.28 -8.14 -11.25
CA ALA A 286 21.27 -9.42 -10.55
C ALA A 286 22.72 -9.90 -10.26
N ARG A 287 23.65 -9.67 -11.20
CA ARG A 287 25.07 -9.96 -10.99
C ARG A 287 25.65 -9.16 -9.83
N GLU A 288 25.35 -7.87 -9.75
CA GLU A 288 25.76 -7.02 -8.62
C GLU A 288 25.16 -7.51 -7.29
N ASN A 289 23.88 -7.86 -7.28
CA ASN A 289 23.21 -8.40 -6.10
C ASN A 289 23.92 -9.66 -5.58
N MET A 290 24.14 -10.63 -6.47
CA MET A 290 24.77 -11.90 -6.13
C MET A 290 26.19 -11.70 -5.62
N LEU A 291 27.00 -10.91 -6.32
CA LEU A 291 28.38 -10.63 -5.90
C LEU A 291 28.43 -9.90 -4.57
N ALA A 292 27.53 -8.94 -4.34
CA ALA A 292 27.47 -8.21 -3.08
C ALA A 292 27.07 -9.11 -1.91
N LEU A 293 26.07 -9.98 -2.09
CA LEU A 293 25.67 -10.93 -1.07
C LEU A 293 26.79 -11.93 -0.75
N TYR A 294 27.39 -12.55 -1.77
CA TYR A 294 28.44 -13.53 -1.54
C TYR A 294 29.72 -12.92 -0.98
N GLN A 295 30.04 -11.67 -1.31
CA GLN A 295 31.14 -10.94 -0.69
C GLN A 295 30.94 -10.81 0.82
N PHE A 296 29.70 -10.58 1.26
CA PHE A 296 29.37 -10.54 2.68
C PHE A 296 29.38 -11.93 3.33
N LEU A 297 28.66 -12.90 2.74
CA LEU A 297 28.52 -14.25 3.31
C LEU A 297 29.82 -15.07 3.30
N ARG A 298 30.80 -14.68 2.47
CA ARG A 298 32.13 -15.30 2.39
C ARG A 298 33.26 -14.33 2.78
N ARG A 299 32.95 -13.29 3.57
CA ARG A 299 33.91 -12.25 3.98
C ARG A 299 35.20 -12.80 4.59
N GLU A 300 35.14 -13.93 5.29
CA GLU A 300 36.31 -14.56 5.91
C GLU A 300 37.33 -15.04 4.90
N LYS A 301 36.87 -15.76 3.87
CA LYS A 301 37.73 -16.20 2.75
C LYS A 301 38.21 -15.03 1.90
N LEU A 302 37.58 -13.87 2.02
CA LEU A 302 37.81 -12.68 1.19
C LEU A 302 38.50 -11.52 1.94
N ARG A 303 39.03 -11.73 3.15
CA ARG A 303 39.67 -10.67 3.96
C ARG A 303 40.78 -9.89 3.23
N GLY A 304 41.51 -10.55 2.31
CA GLY A 304 42.58 -9.92 1.51
C GLY A 304 42.12 -9.37 0.14
N VAL A 305 40.85 -9.48 -0.21
CA VAL A 305 40.32 -9.04 -1.51
C VAL A 305 39.78 -7.62 -1.40
N SER A 306 40.36 -6.70 -2.16
CA SER A 306 39.86 -5.31 -2.27
C SER A 306 38.36 -5.30 -2.62
N ARG A 307 37.57 -4.68 -1.74
CA ARG A 307 36.12 -4.47 -1.85
C ARG A 307 35.83 -3.20 -2.66
N PRO A 308 35.17 -3.28 -3.82
CA PRO A 308 34.72 -2.11 -4.54
C PRO A 308 33.64 -1.32 -3.78
N ALA A 309 33.66 0.01 -3.85
CA ALA A 309 32.71 0.87 -3.11
C ALA A 309 31.23 0.59 -3.43
N TRP A 310 30.93 0.17 -4.66
CA TRP A 310 29.56 -0.16 -5.05
C TRP A 310 28.99 -1.38 -4.32
N VAL A 311 29.85 -2.27 -3.82
CA VAL A 311 29.42 -3.47 -3.10
C VAL A 311 28.71 -3.08 -1.81
N ASP A 312 29.22 -2.09 -1.07
CA ASP A 312 28.61 -1.63 0.18
C ASP A 312 27.22 -1.04 -0.05
N GLN A 313 27.10 -0.15 -1.04
CA GLN A 313 25.83 0.49 -1.39
C GLN A 313 24.79 -0.55 -1.82
N ARG A 314 25.19 -1.53 -2.63
CA ARG A 314 24.29 -2.57 -3.11
C ARG A 314 23.93 -3.57 -2.01
N PHE A 315 24.90 -3.97 -1.21
CA PHE A 315 24.71 -4.92 -0.12
C PHE A 315 23.67 -4.44 0.89
N ARG A 316 23.69 -3.16 1.28
CA ARG A 316 22.70 -2.62 2.23
C ARG A 316 21.26 -2.81 1.74
N LYS A 317 21.02 -2.61 0.44
CA LYS A 317 19.71 -2.81 -0.16
C LYS A 317 19.33 -4.30 -0.18
N VAL A 318 20.25 -5.16 -0.62
CA VAL A 318 20.04 -6.61 -0.65
C VAL A 318 19.72 -7.14 0.74
N LEU A 319 20.46 -6.71 1.76
CA LEU A 319 20.27 -7.15 3.13
C LEU A 319 18.88 -6.79 3.68
N LEU A 320 18.34 -5.61 3.35
CA LEU A 320 17.03 -5.18 3.82
C LEU A 320 15.85 -5.86 3.09
N GLU A 321 16.02 -6.26 1.83
CA GLU A 321 14.94 -6.80 0.99
C GLU A 321 14.96 -8.33 0.89
N LEU A 322 16.12 -8.98 0.95
CA LEU A 322 16.26 -10.42 0.76
C LEU A 322 15.48 -11.25 1.78
N PRO A 323 15.48 -10.97 3.10
CA PRO A 323 14.79 -11.82 4.08
C PRO A 323 13.29 -11.91 3.81
N PHE A 324 12.68 -10.80 3.40
CA PHE A 324 11.29 -10.75 2.99
C PHE A 324 11.01 -11.71 1.82
N LEU A 325 11.86 -11.70 0.80
CA LEU A 325 11.72 -12.56 -0.37
C LEU A 325 11.95 -14.05 -0.02
N VAL A 326 12.91 -14.34 0.86
CA VAL A 326 13.17 -15.71 1.32
C VAL A 326 11.99 -16.24 2.12
N GLU A 327 11.37 -15.43 2.99
CA GLU A 327 10.17 -15.81 3.76
C GLU A 327 8.99 -16.20 2.86
N ILE A 328 8.79 -15.43 1.78
CA ILE A 328 7.73 -15.70 0.81
C ILE A 328 8.04 -16.96 0.01
N PHE A 329 9.28 -17.11 -0.45
CA PHE A 329 9.70 -18.32 -1.15
C PHE A 329 9.61 -19.56 -0.26
N ALA A 330 9.97 -19.47 1.03
CA ALA A 330 9.83 -20.56 1.98
C ALA A 330 8.35 -20.96 2.15
N GLY A 331 7.43 -20.00 2.23
CA GLY A 331 5.98 -20.29 2.24
C GLY A 331 5.51 -21.00 0.98
N ILE A 332 5.93 -20.54 -0.20
CA ILE A 332 5.60 -21.17 -1.49
C ILE A 332 6.19 -22.57 -1.58
N ALA A 333 7.46 -22.73 -1.18
CA ALA A 333 8.17 -24.00 -1.18
C ALA A 333 7.50 -25.00 -0.23
N ALA A 334 7.09 -24.58 0.97
CA ALA A 334 6.35 -25.43 1.90
C ALA A 334 5.05 -25.95 1.28
N GLU A 335 4.21 -25.06 0.77
CA GLU A 335 2.90 -25.42 0.20
C GLU A 335 3.03 -26.29 -1.06
N HIS A 336 3.88 -25.89 -2.00
CA HIS A 336 3.99 -26.58 -3.29
C HIS A 336 4.80 -27.88 -3.19
N SER A 337 5.75 -27.97 -2.26
CA SER A 337 6.48 -29.23 -2.07
C SER A 337 5.58 -30.30 -1.47
N VAL A 338 4.67 -29.94 -0.55
CA VAL A 338 3.66 -30.87 -0.05
C VAL A 338 2.72 -31.31 -1.18
N LYS A 339 2.15 -30.36 -1.95
CA LYS A 339 1.23 -30.67 -3.06
C LYS A 339 1.84 -31.53 -4.15
N ARG A 340 3.14 -31.36 -4.44
CA ARG A 340 3.86 -32.10 -5.48
C ARG A 340 4.60 -33.34 -4.95
N ALA A 341 4.45 -33.67 -3.66
CA ALA A 341 5.20 -34.74 -3.00
C ALA A 341 6.73 -34.62 -3.16
N TYR A 342 7.26 -33.40 -3.11
CA TYR A 342 8.69 -33.12 -3.23
C TYR A 342 9.43 -33.26 -1.88
N PRO A 343 10.76 -33.44 -1.93
CA PRO A 343 11.60 -33.39 -0.74
C PRO A 343 11.52 -32.03 -0.02
N ALA A 344 11.83 -32.01 1.27
CA ALA A 344 11.92 -30.80 2.09
C ALA A 344 13.11 -29.91 1.71
N MET A 345 14.06 -30.42 0.93
CA MET A 345 15.29 -29.74 0.52
C MET A 345 15.10 -28.27 0.08
N PRO A 346 14.18 -27.89 -0.84
CA PRO A 346 14.06 -26.49 -1.28
C PRO A 346 13.67 -25.55 -0.13
N LEU A 347 12.78 -25.99 0.76
CA LEU A 347 12.38 -25.27 1.95
C LEU A 347 13.55 -25.16 2.93
N VAL A 348 14.22 -26.27 3.25
CA VAL A 348 15.39 -26.27 4.15
C VAL A 348 16.50 -25.36 3.63
N ARG A 349 16.70 -25.29 2.30
CA ARG A 349 17.69 -24.39 1.69
C ARG A 349 17.30 -22.93 1.81
N ALA A 350 16.01 -22.59 1.67
CA ALA A 350 15.51 -21.24 1.94
C ALA A 350 15.71 -20.85 3.41
N LEU A 351 15.38 -21.74 4.35
CA LEU A 351 15.58 -21.50 5.79
C LEU A 351 17.07 -21.35 6.13
N SER A 352 17.94 -22.16 5.53
CA SER A 352 19.40 -22.03 5.69
C SER A 352 19.94 -20.70 5.13
N LEU A 353 19.30 -20.16 4.10
CA LEU A 353 19.67 -18.86 3.56
C LEU A 353 19.28 -17.72 4.52
N LEU A 354 18.12 -17.81 5.19
CA LEU A 354 17.73 -16.85 6.23
C LEU A 354 18.76 -16.81 7.36
N SER A 355 19.15 -17.97 7.88
CA SER A 355 20.15 -18.04 8.96
C SER A 355 21.51 -17.55 8.48
N SER A 356 21.86 -17.87 7.23
CA SER A 356 23.10 -17.38 6.62
C SER A 356 23.16 -15.85 6.54
N VAL A 357 22.07 -15.20 6.15
CA VAL A 357 22.02 -13.74 6.04
C VAL A 357 21.96 -13.09 7.41
N ALA A 358 21.17 -13.65 8.34
CA ALA A 358 21.06 -13.15 9.72
C ALA A 358 22.40 -13.19 10.48
N GLN A 359 23.19 -14.25 10.28
CA GLN A 359 24.44 -14.49 10.99
C GLN A 359 25.69 -14.20 10.14
N GLY A 360 25.49 -13.81 8.88
CA GLY A 360 26.53 -13.35 7.97
C GLY A 360 27.55 -14.41 7.54
N SER A 361 27.16 -15.68 7.49
CA SER A 361 27.98 -16.77 6.98
C SER A 361 27.14 -17.74 6.15
N LEU A 362 27.62 -18.16 4.99
CA LEU A 362 26.91 -19.12 4.13
C LEU A 362 26.91 -20.55 4.69
N VAL A 363 27.88 -20.89 5.54
CA VAL A 363 28.06 -22.24 6.11
C VAL A 363 28.26 -22.11 7.62
N PRO A 364 27.69 -23.02 8.43
CA PRO A 364 27.93 -23.07 9.88
C PRO A 364 29.34 -23.62 10.18
N ASP A 365 30.37 -22.94 9.70
CA ASP A 365 31.77 -23.25 10.01
C ASP A 365 32.06 -22.93 11.49
N GLU A 366 33.05 -23.58 12.11
CA GLU A 366 33.37 -23.38 13.54
C GLU A 366 33.55 -21.90 13.90
N GLN A 367 34.21 -21.13 13.04
CA GLN A 367 34.41 -19.70 13.24
C GLN A 367 33.09 -18.92 13.21
N ALA A 368 32.19 -19.24 12.27
CA ALA A 368 30.88 -18.60 12.18
C ALA A 368 30.04 -18.87 13.44
N LEU A 369 30.11 -20.09 13.97
CA LEU A 369 29.44 -20.48 15.21
C LEU A 369 30.04 -19.76 16.44
N ARG A 370 31.36 -19.57 16.48
CA ARG A 370 32.04 -18.77 17.52
C ARG A 370 31.62 -17.30 17.46
N ASP A 371 31.63 -16.70 16.28
CA ASP A 371 31.22 -15.32 16.05
C ASP A 371 29.74 -15.10 16.44
N GLN A 372 28.87 -16.07 16.13
CA GLN A 372 27.46 -16.04 16.55
C GLN A 372 27.32 -16.08 18.07
N ARG A 373 28.01 -17.01 18.75
CA ARG A 373 27.98 -17.09 20.23
C ARG A 373 28.50 -15.82 20.89
N ALA A 374 29.55 -15.22 20.32
CA ALA A 374 30.09 -13.95 20.82
C ALA A 374 29.09 -12.79 20.69
N ARG A 375 28.34 -12.70 19.57
CA ARG A 375 27.28 -11.69 19.41
C ARG A 375 26.15 -11.87 20.42
N VAL A 376 25.67 -13.10 20.57
CA VAL A 376 24.61 -13.46 21.52
C VAL A 376 25.03 -13.11 22.96
N ALA A 377 26.27 -13.43 23.35
CA ALA A 377 26.80 -13.10 24.67
C ALA A 377 26.92 -11.59 24.93
N ALA A 378 27.21 -10.79 23.89
CA ALA A 378 27.39 -9.35 24.01
C ALA A 378 26.08 -8.59 24.31
N THR A 379 24.93 -9.15 23.93
CA THR A 379 23.60 -8.56 24.16
C THR A 379 23.09 -8.70 25.59
N GLY A 380 23.75 -9.49 26.46
CA GLY A 380 23.37 -9.66 27.87
C GLY A 380 22.12 -10.54 28.13
N GLU A 381 21.41 -10.96 27.09
CA GLU A 381 20.11 -11.68 27.15
C GLU A 381 20.19 -13.20 26.90
N GLY A 382 21.30 -13.86 27.29
CA GLY A 382 21.31 -15.32 27.47
C GLY A 382 21.89 -16.16 26.33
N GLU A 383 21.79 -17.48 26.50
CA GLU A 383 22.39 -18.52 25.65
C GLU A 383 21.66 -18.69 24.30
N LEU A 384 22.28 -19.39 23.36
CA LEU A 384 21.60 -19.77 22.11
C LEU A 384 20.32 -20.58 22.39
N PRO A 385 19.25 -20.42 21.57
CA PRO A 385 18.01 -21.14 21.80
C PRO A 385 18.19 -22.66 21.79
N LYS A 386 18.01 -23.28 22.96
CA LYS A 386 17.96 -24.74 23.11
C LYS A 386 16.51 -25.20 22.94
N LEU A 387 16.22 -25.86 21.82
CA LEU A 387 14.88 -26.32 21.44
C LEU A 387 14.73 -27.82 21.71
N GLN A 388 13.61 -28.21 22.31
CA GLN A 388 13.24 -29.61 22.52
C GLN A 388 11.77 -29.82 22.13
N LEU A 389 11.49 -30.92 21.44
CA LEU A 389 10.13 -31.38 21.18
C LEU A 389 9.78 -32.47 22.20
N GLN A 390 8.67 -32.31 22.91
CA GLN A 390 8.17 -33.22 23.95
C GLN A 390 6.74 -33.66 23.63
N ASP A 391 6.29 -34.75 24.26
CA ASP A 391 4.91 -35.26 24.16
C ASP A 391 4.42 -35.38 22.71
N THR A 392 5.29 -35.84 21.80
CA THR A 392 4.96 -35.87 20.37
C THR A 392 4.20 -37.14 20.04
N THR A 393 2.94 -36.99 19.65
CA THR A 393 2.04 -38.08 19.28
C THR A 393 1.46 -37.84 17.90
N LEU A 394 1.24 -38.93 17.18
CA LEU A 394 0.64 -38.95 15.85
C LEU A 394 -0.52 -39.92 15.89
N ALA A 395 -1.74 -39.42 15.65
CA ALA A 395 -2.95 -40.23 15.73
C ALA A 395 -3.97 -39.78 14.67
N VAL A 396 -4.80 -40.73 14.22
CA VAL A 396 -6.04 -40.44 13.50
C VAL A 396 -7.10 -40.12 14.56
N LEU A 397 -7.97 -39.15 14.28
CA LEU A 397 -9.07 -38.82 15.19
C LEU A 397 -10.10 -39.96 15.15
N ASP A 398 -10.47 -40.46 16.33
CA ASP A 398 -11.52 -41.46 16.53
C ASP A 398 -11.26 -42.85 15.91
N GLU A 399 -10.07 -43.13 15.37
CA GLU A 399 -9.66 -44.45 14.88
C GLU A 399 -8.40 -44.98 15.61
N PRO A 400 -8.36 -46.27 15.99
CA PRO A 400 -7.21 -46.86 16.68
C PRO A 400 -6.06 -47.23 15.73
N THR A 401 -6.32 -47.37 14.43
CA THR A 401 -5.35 -47.78 13.41
C THR A 401 -5.26 -46.73 12.32
N VAL A 402 -4.08 -46.60 11.70
CA VAL A 402 -3.82 -45.63 10.64
C VAL A 402 -3.93 -46.33 9.29
N GLN A 403 -4.80 -45.84 8.41
CA GLN A 403 -4.96 -46.35 7.05
C GLN A 403 -4.21 -45.48 6.03
N PRO A 404 -3.90 -46.02 4.83
CA PRO A 404 -3.25 -45.26 3.78
C PRO A 404 -4.11 -44.06 3.34
N GLY A 405 -3.50 -42.88 3.30
CA GLY A 405 -4.17 -41.64 2.91
C GLY A 405 -5.06 -41.01 4.01
N ASP A 406 -5.00 -41.52 5.24
CA ASP A 406 -5.75 -40.92 6.34
C ASP A 406 -5.24 -39.53 6.73
N TRP A 407 -6.14 -38.74 7.31
CA TRP A 407 -5.79 -37.45 7.88
C TRP A 407 -5.18 -37.64 9.28
N LEU A 408 -3.86 -37.41 9.38
CA LEU A 408 -3.10 -37.56 10.61
C LEU A 408 -3.12 -36.27 11.42
N THR A 409 -3.33 -36.38 12.72
CA THR A 409 -3.21 -35.27 13.66
C THR A 409 -1.93 -35.44 14.47
N LEU A 410 -0.99 -34.50 14.29
CA LEU A 410 0.20 -34.38 15.11
C LEU A 410 -0.09 -33.48 16.30
N GLN A 411 0.24 -33.96 17.50
CA GLN A 411 0.30 -33.15 18.71
C GLN A 411 1.73 -33.15 19.22
N THR A 412 2.27 -31.97 19.54
CA THR A 412 3.63 -31.85 20.07
C THR A 412 3.73 -30.62 20.97
N THR A 413 4.58 -30.68 21.98
CA THR A 413 4.93 -29.53 22.80
C THR A 413 6.34 -29.10 22.45
N LEU A 414 6.49 -27.87 21.95
CA LEU A 414 7.78 -27.24 21.77
C LEU A 414 8.22 -26.57 23.08
N LEU A 415 9.38 -26.95 23.59
CA LEU A 415 10.00 -26.39 24.79
C LEU A 415 11.31 -25.66 24.46
N ARG A 416 11.43 -24.43 24.94
CA ARG A 416 12.66 -23.62 24.93
C ARG A 416 13.35 -23.77 26.29
N GLN A 417 14.36 -24.63 26.36
CA GLN A 417 15.03 -25.00 27.62
C GLN A 417 15.88 -23.88 28.24
N HIS A 418 16.21 -22.86 27.45
CA HIS A 418 17.05 -21.73 27.85
C HIS A 418 16.25 -20.60 28.50
N LEU A 419 14.92 -20.69 28.53
CA LEU A 419 14.02 -19.70 29.11
C LEU A 419 13.43 -20.24 30.41
N GLU A 420 13.16 -19.34 31.36
CA GLU A 420 12.45 -19.71 32.59
C GLU A 420 10.94 -19.87 32.35
N PRO A 421 10.22 -20.59 33.23
CA PRO A 421 8.78 -20.78 33.11
C PRO A 421 8.00 -19.46 33.07
N GLY A 422 7.26 -19.23 31.97
CA GLY A 422 6.45 -18.04 31.75
C GLY A 422 7.17 -16.90 31.02
N GLU A 423 8.45 -17.06 30.69
CA GLU A 423 9.19 -16.08 29.89
C GLU A 423 8.96 -16.27 28.38
N THR A 424 9.20 -15.18 27.64
CA THR A 424 9.18 -15.17 26.18
C THR A 424 10.58 -14.93 25.63
N ALA A 425 10.93 -15.60 24.53
CA ALA A 425 12.21 -15.40 23.86
C ALA A 425 12.41 -13.92 23.48
N ALA A 426 13.64 -13.44 23.70
CA ALA A 426 14.05 -12.11 23.28
C ALA A 426 14.15 -11.97 21.75
N LEU A 427 14.41 -10.75 21.28
CA LEU A 427 14.71 -10.52 19.86
C LEU A 427 16.03 -11.18 19.50
N ALA A 428 16.10 -11.76 18.30
CA ALA A 428 17.28 -12.45 17.84
C ALA A 428 18.45 -11.48 17.61
N SER A 429 19.62 -11.82 18.14
CA SER A 429 20.86 -11.08 17.88
C SER A 429 21.40 -11.45 16.50
N THR A 430 21.44 -10.45 15.62
CA THR A 430 21.71 -10.65 14.19
C THR A 430 22.50 -9.48 13.63
N PHE A 431 23.07 -9.65 12.43
CA PHE A 431 23.71 -8.55 11.70
C PHE A 431 22.76 -7.38 11.39
N TYR A 432 21.45 -7.55 11.54
CA TYR A 432 20.49 -6.46 11.36
C TYR A 432 20.55 -5.44 12.49
N ASP A 433 21.07 -5.80 13.67
CA ASP A 433 21.18 -4.90 14.81
C ASP A 433 21.99 -3.63 14.45
N ASP A 434 23.02 -3.79 13.61
CA ASP A 434 23.88 -2.70 13.15
C ASP A 434 23.27 -1.88 12.00
N VAL A 435 22.31 -2.44 11.26
CA VAL A 435 21.78 -1.84 10.02
C VAL A 435 20.41 -1.18 10.23
N ASP A 436 19.51 -1.87 10.90
CA ASP A 436 18.17 -1.38 11.27
C ASP A 436 17.69 -2.08 12.55
N PRO A 437 17.87 -1.45 13.73
CA PRO A 437 17.41 -1.99 15.01
C PRO A 437 15.90 -2.26 15.09
N LYS A 438 15.09 -1.67 14.21
CA LYS A 438 13.63 -1.86 14.18
C LYS A 438 13.18 -2.89 13.15
N SER A 439 14.12 -3.58 12.51
CA SER A 439 13.81 -4.57 11.48
C SER A 439 12.88 -5.67 12.01
N PRO A 440 11.81 -6.02 11.27
CA PRO A 440 10.89 -7.10 11.68
C PRO A 440 11.57 -8.47 11.70
N PHE A 441 12.68 -8.64 10.96
CA PHE A 441 13.46 -9.87 10.88
C PHE A 441 14.32 -10.15 12.12
N ARG A 442 14.27 -9.27 13.13
CA ARG A 442 14.81 -9.53 14.47
C ARG A 442 13.90 -10.44 15.30
N LYS A 443 12.63 -10.58 14.94
CA LYS A 443 11.74 -11.51 15.64
C LYS A 443 12.08 -12.93 15.24
N GLU A 444 12.52 -13.71 16.22
CA GLU A 444 12.65 -15.15 16.05
C GLU A 444 11.30 -15.74 15.64
N HIS A 445 11.33 -16.74 14.77
CA HIS A 445 10.19 -17.60 14.51
C HIS A 445 10.72 -18.99 14.21
N LEU A 446 9.91 -20.01 14.42
CA LEU A 446 10.32 -21.39 14.23
C LEU A 446 9.54 -22.01 13.08
N TRP A 447 10.20 -22.85 12.31
CA TRP A 447 9.56 -23.67 11.30
C TRP A 447 9.51 -25.10 11.81
N ILE A 448 8.32 -25.69 11.79
CA ILE A 448 8.10 -27.10 12.10
C ILE A 448 7.81 -27.81 10.80
N LEU A 449 8.55 -28.89 10.53
CA LEU A 449 8.46 -29.69 9.31
C LEU A 449 8.22 -31.15 9.69
N VAL A 450 7.30 -31.80 9.00
CA VAL A 450 7.08 -33.24 9.06
C VAL A 450 7.62 -33.84 7.76
N VAL A 451 8.66 -34.65 7.87
CA VAL A 451 9.32 -35.27 6.72
C VAL A 451 9.41 -36.78 6.86
N ASP A 452 9.51 -37.48 5.74
CA ASP A 452 9.93 -38.87 5.73
C ASP A 452 11.46 -38.95 5.97
N LYS A 453 11.92 -39.78 6.90
CA LYS A 453 13.35 -39.96 7.16
C LYS A 453 14.09 -40.61 5.99
N GLY A 454 13.43 -41.49 5.23
CA GLY A 454 14.03 -42.20 4.10
C GLY A 454 14.11 -41.35 2.84
N THR A 455 12.98 -40.80 2.41
CA THR A 455 12.88 -40.06 1.13
C THR A 455 13.08 -38.55 1.26
N ASP A 456 13.12 -38.01 2.49
CA ASP A 456 13.08 -36.58 2.80
C ASP A 456 11.82 -35.87 2.24
N ARG A 457 10.79 -36.62 1.83
CA ARG A 457 9.51 -36.10 1.35
C ARG A 457 8.86 -35.25 2.43
N LEU A 458 8.40 -34.05 2.06
CA LEU A 458 7.70 -33.14 2.96
C LEU A 458 6.20 -33.47 3.01
N TYR A 459 5.67 -33.75 4.20
CA TYR A 459 4.23 -33.95 4.42
C TYR A 459 3.52 -32.68 4.90
N ALA A 460 4.17 -31.92 5.79
CA ALA A 460 3.63 -30.69 6.32
C ALA A 460 4.75 -29.74 6.75
N ALA A 461 4.51 -28.44 6.62
CA ALA A 461 5.37 -27.42 7.19
C ALA A 461 4.56 -26.18 7.57
N TRP A 462 4.83 -25.63 8.75
CA TRP A 462 4.18 -24.41 9.23
C TRP A 462 5.11 -23.60 10.13
N LYS A 463 4.71 -22.35 10.37
CA LYS A 463 5.42 -21.39 11.22
C LYS A 463 4.82 -21.36 12.62
N CYS A 464 5.68 -21.41 13.63
CA CYS A 464 5.36 -21.08 15.00
C CYS A 464 5.94 -19.69 15.31
N LEU A 465 5.05 -18.71 15.47
CA LEU A 465 5.40 -17.32 15.80
C LEU A 465 5.40 -17.07 17.32
N ASP A 466 4.88 -18.02 18.11
CA ASP A 466 4.82 -17.89 19.57
C ASP A 466 6.22 -18.08 20.18
N LEU A 467 6.63 -17.08 20.95
CA LEU A 467 7.94 -16.96 21.60
C LEU A 467 7.95 -17.51 23.03
N SER A 468 6.81 -17.94 23.56
CA SER A 468 6.69 -18.47 24.92
C SER A 468 7.59 -19.68 25.16
N GLN A 469 8.05 -19.89 26.40
CA GLN A 469 8.90 -21.04 26.75
C GLN A 469 8.30 -22.39 26.30
N ARG A 470 7.00 -22.60 26.53
CA ARG A 470 6.28 -23.82 26.19
C ARG A 470 5.14 -23.51 25.24
N VAL A 471 5.13 -24.15 24.07
CA VAL A 471 4.09 -23.95 23.06
C VAL A 471 3.53 -25.31 22.64
N ALA A 472 2.25 -25.55 22.92
CA ALA A 472 1.53 -26.70 22.41
C ALA A 472 1.15 -26.46 20.95
N GLN A 473 1.37 -27.46 20.09
CA GLN A 473 1.08 -27.43 18.67
C GLN A 473 0.20 -28.62 18.33
N LYS A 474 -0.88 -28.36 17.58
CA LYS A 474 -1.77 -29.39 17.04
C LYS A 474 -1.99 -29.10 15.57
N GLN A 475 -1.54 -29.99 14.70
CA GLN A 475 -1.60 -29.80 13.26
C GLN A 475 -2.03 -31.07 12.54
N GLY A 476 -3.00 -30.93 11.64
CA GLY A 476 -3.46 -32.00 10.76
C GLY A 476 -2.74 -31.98 9.41
N PHE A 477 -2.46 -33.15 8.83
CA PHE A 477 -1.93 -33.30 7.47
C PHE A 477 -2.30 -34.66 6.89
N LEU A 478 -2.20 -34.78 5.56
CA LEU A 478 -2.48 -36.04 4.85
C LEU A 478 -1.32 -37.03 5.02
N GLY A 479 -1.63 -38.23 5.50
CA GLY A 479 -0.67 -39.33 5.66
C GLY A 479 -0.20 -39.94 4.33
N PRO A 480 0.76 -40.87 4.38
CA PRO A 480 1.22 -41.60 3.19
C PRO A 480 0.08 -42.42 2.55
N GLU A 481 -0.05 -42.33 1.23
CA GLU A 481 -1.10 -43.01 0.44
C GLU A 481 -0.73 -44.44 0.02
N THR A 482 0.55 -44.77 -0.04
CA THR A 482 1.04 -46.11 -0.38
C THR A 482 1.50 -46.84 0.89
N PRO A 483 1.54 -48.18 0.93
CA PRO A 483 2.34 -48.91 1.93
C PRO A 483 3.85 -48.73 1.64
N GLY A 484 4.67 -48.67 2.70
CA GLY A 484 6.11 -48.40 2.61
C GLY A 484 6.89 -49.43 1.77
N THR A 485 8.02 -49.01 1.20
CA THR A 485 8.81 -49.76 0.20
C THR A 485 9.53 -51.01 0.70
N ASP A 486 9.55 -51.29 2.01
CA ASP A 486 10.34 -52.40 2.57
C ASP A 486 9.68 -53.78 2.44
N ASP A 487 8.46 -53.91 1.90
CA ASP A 487 7.77 -55.21 1.81
C ASP A 487 6.81 -55.30 0.59
N CYS A 488 7.26 -54.86 -0.58
CA CYS A 488 6.48 -55.07 -1.81
C CYS A 488 6.79 -56.45 -2.41
N TYR A 489 5.88 -57.39 -2.14
CA TYR A 489 5.65 -58.70 -2.80
C TYR A 489 6.39 -59.94 -2.28
N VAL A 490 5.77 -60.59 -1.28
CA VAL A 490 5.70 -62.05 -1.19
C VAL A 490 4.28 -62.45 -0.76
N GLY A 491 3.53 -63.15 -1.62
CA GLY A 491 2.39 -63.97 -1.17
C GLY A 491 0.97 -63.38 -1.10
N GLY A 492 0.68 -62.21 -1.68
CA GLY A 492 -0.71 -61.80 -1.94
C GLY A 492 -1.59 -61.41 -0.73
N GLU A 493 -1.00 -61.17 0.45
CA GLU A 493 -1.72 -60.61 1.61
C GLU A 493 -1.41 -59.11 1.81
N PRO A 494 -2.40 -58.28 2.24
CA PRO A 494 -2.18 -56.89 2.60
C PRO A 494 -1.29 -56.78 3.85
N ARG A 495 -0.02 -56.36 3.70
CA ARG A 495 0.90 -56.11 4.82
C ARG A 495 0.96 -54.64 5.20
N ALA A 496 1.09 -54.40 6.50
CA ALA A 496 1.26 -53.07 7.08
C ALA A 496 2.56 -52.41 6.59
N GLY A 497 2.43 -51.21 6.02
CA GLY A 497 3.56 -50.38 5.60
C GLY A 497 4.16 -49.66 6.80
N LYS A 498 5.43 -49.91 7.11
CA LYS A 498 6.15 -49.17 8.15
C LYS A 498 6.76 -47.90 7.56
N TYR A 499 6.49 -46.78 8.20
CA TYR A 499 7.04 -45.47 7.89
C TYR A 499 7.81 -44.94 9.08
N GLU A 500 8.93 -44.27 8.83
CA GLU A 500 9.66 -43.53 9.86
C GLU A 500 9.62 -42.04 9.51
N LEU A 501 8.65 -41.34 10.09
CA LEU A 501 8.56 -39.89 9.94
C LEU A 501 9.55 -39.20 10.90
N GLU A 502 10.00 -38.01 10.55
CA GLU A 502 10.86 -37.17 11.39
C GLU A 502 10.22 -35.79 11.50
N LEU A 503 9.93 -35.37 12.72
CA LEU A 503 9.53 -34.01 13.04
C LEU A 503 10.78 -33.17 13.25
N ARG A 504 10.96 -32.11 12.45
CA ARG A 504 12.09 -31.17 12.56
C ARG A 504 11.57 -29.80 12.95
N ALA A 505 12.14 -29.18 13.98
CA ALA A 505 11.93 -27.77 14.29
C ALA A 505 13.23 -27.01 14.01
N VAL A 506 13.16 -25.95 13.19
CA VAL A 506 14.31 -25.17 12.72
C VAL A 506 14.12 -23.70 13.06
N CYS A 507 15.14 -23.09 13.64
CA CYS A 507 15.20 -21.64 13.85
C CYS A 507 16.04 -20.99 12.74
N PRO A 508 15.43 -20.23 11.81
CA PRO A 508 16.14 -19.57 10.73
C PRO A 508 16.85 -18.28 11.17
N ALA A 509 16.72 -17.83 12.42
CA ALA A 509 17.43 -16.65 12.92
C ALA A 509 18.90 -16.93 13.27
N TYR A 510 19.22 -18.19 13.58
CA TYR A 510 20.53 -18.62 14.04
C TYR A 510 21.08 -19.77 13.19
N LEU A 511 22.40 -19.88 13.11
CA LEU A 511 23.06 -21.02 12.47
C LEU A 511 22.97 -22.24 13.39
N ASP A 512 22.66 -23.38 12.78
CA ASP A 512 22.66 -24.72 13.40
C ASP A 512 21.70 -24.91 14.59
N VAL A 513 20.70 -24.02 14.76
CA VAL A 513 19.68 -24.16 15.80
C VAL A 513 18.48 -24.93 15.25
N HIS A 514 18.46 -26.23 15.55
CA HIS A 514 17.39 -27.13 15.15
C HIS A 514 17.24 -28.28 16.14
N THR A 515 16.07 -28.92 16.16
CA THR A 515 15.80 -30.13 16.94
C THR A 515 14.95 -31.09 16.12
N LYS A 516 15.03 -32.38 16.43
CA LYS A 516 14.33 -33.41 15.67
C LYS A 516 13.89 -34.58 16.53
N VAL A 517 12.76 -35.19 16.16
CA VAL A 517 12.17 -36.36 16.83
C VAL A 517 11.70 -37.35 15.76
N ALA A 518 12.11 -38.61 15.88
CA ALA A 518 11.63 -39.68 15.03
C ALA A 518 10.24 -40.16 15.50
N LEU A 519 9.36 -40.42 14.54
CA LEU A 519 7.97 -40.80 14.72
C LEU A 519 7.72 -42.06 13.89
N PRO A 520 7.83 -43.25 14.49
CA PRO A 520 7.46 -44.48 13.80
C PRO A 520 5.95 -44.47 13.55
N LEU A 521 5.56 -44.78 12.32
CA LEU A 521 4.18 -44.87 11.88
C LEU A 521 3.95 -46.22 11.23
N VAL A 522 2.95 -46.94 11.71
CA VAL A 522 2.51 -48.20 11.09
C VAL A 522 1.20 -47.93 10.39
N VAL A 523 1.17 -48.17 9.08
CA VAL A 523 -0.01 -47.99 8.25
C VAL A 523 -0.57 -49.36 7.92
N GLU A 524 -1.74 -49.67 8.43
CA GLU A 524 -2.42 -50.95 8.24
C GLU A 524 -3.41 -50.83 7.08
N SER A 525 -3.27 -51.67 6.06
CA SER A 525 -4.29 -51.84 5.03
C SER A 525 -5.38 -52.79 5.52
N ARG A 526 -6.64 -52.39 5.39
CA ARG A 526 -7.81 -53.24 5.67
C ARG A 526 -7.91 -54.44 4.73
#